data_AF-A0A8S3JGD0-F1
#
_entry.id   AF-A0A8S3JGD0-F1
#
_cell.length_a   1.000
_cell.length_b   1.000
_cell.length_c   1.000
_cell.angle_alpha   90.00
_cell.angle_beta   90.00
_cell.angle_gamma   90.00
#
_symmetry.space_group_name_H-M   'P 1'
#
loop_
_entity.id
_entity.type
_entity.pdbx_description
1 polymer ?
#
loop_
_entity_poly.entity_id
_entity_poly.type
_entity_poly.pdbx_seq_one_letter_code
_entity_poly.pdbx_strand_id
1 'polypeptide(L)'
;SSYTLHTKACNQSYVDIDSSKNEITGSILFEGPFSKLSGGVTTYFVITFTNWTNFGVWTNGHLAQGQTTTDGCSSGAYVILPDDQQQVTVYVDISFISIEQAHINLQVQTELQLFDCIRELVQQKWSNEISRFEVCSVCLGKNNHQ
;
A
#
# COMPACT_ATOMS: atom_id res chain seq x y z
N SER A 1 -13.75 -16.86 -6.04
CA SER A 1 -13.61 -15.93 -7.17
C SER A 1 -12.13 -15.73 -7.40
N SER A 2 -11.54 -16.35 -8.43
CA SER A 2 -10.14 -16.16 -8.78
C SER A 2 -10.03 -14.94 -9.71
N TYR A 3 -9.50 -13.84 -9.20
CA TYR A 3 -9.14 -12.71 -10.05
C TYR A 3 -7.89 -13.08 -10.84
N THR A 4 -8.09 -13.62 -12.05
CA THR A 4 -6.98 -13.83 -12.98
C THR A 4 -6.64 -12.47 -13.59
N LEU A 5 -5.52 -11.89 -13.18
CA LEU A 5 -4.97 -10.71 -13.86
C LEU A 5 -4.82 -11.05 -15.34
N HIS A 6 -5.39 -10.22 -16.21
CA HIS A 6 -5.31 -10.43 -17.65
C HIS A 6 -3.82 -10.44 -18.03
N THR A 7 -3.36 -11.44 -18.79
CA THR A 7 -1.92 -11.64 -19.08
C THR A 7 -1.26 -10.48 -19.86
N LYS A 8 -2.07 -9.58 -20.43
CA LYS A 8 -1.65 -8.31 -21.07
C LYS A 8 -1.70 -7.09 -20.15
N ALA A 9 -2.21 -7.21 -18.93
CA ALA A 9 -2.33 -6.09 -17.99
C ALA A 9 -1.07 -5.87 -17.15
N CYS A 10 -0.14 -6.82 -17.16
CA CYS A 10 1.15 -6.74 -16.48
C CYS A 10 2.22 -6.87 -17.55
N ASN A 11 2.83 -5.76 -17.98
CA ASN A 11 3.93 -5.81 -18.95
C ASN A 11 5.29 -5.81 -18.25
N GLN A 12 5.38 -5.19 -17.08
CA GLN A 12 6.61 -5.03 -16.29
C GLN A 12 6.23 -4.92 -14.80
N SER A 13 6.53 -5.95 -14.02
CA SER A 13 6.58 -5.84 -12.57
C SER A 13 7.97 -6.21 -12.09
N TYR A 14 8.37 -5.59 -10.99
CA TYR A 14 9.65 -5.80 -10.33
C TYR A 14 9.41 -5.79 -8.82
N VAL A 15 10.09 -6.68 -8.12
CA VAL A 15 10.12 -6.73 -6.66
C VAL A 15 11.55 -6.93 -6.20
N ASP A 16 11.90 -6.24 -5.12
CA ASP A 16 13.16 -6.39 -4.39
C ASP A 16 12.90 -6.43 -2.88
N ILE A 17 13.60 -7.33 -2.20
CA ILE A 17 13.48 -7.55 -0.76
C ILE A 17 14.82 -7.14 -0.11
N ASP A 18 14.76 -6.10 0.72
CA ASP A 18 15.86 -5.73 1.62
C ASP A 18 15.58 -6.32 3.01
N SER A 19 16.07 -7.54 3.23
CA SER A 19 15.93 -8.25 4.50
C SER A 19 16.67 -7.60 5.67
N SER A 20 17.61 -6.69 5.42
CA SER A 20 18.27 -5.94 6.50
C SER A 20 17.40 -4.83 7.07
N LYS A 21 16.39 -4.39 6.30
CA LYS A 21 15.43 -3.33 6.67
C LYS A 21 14.00 -3.85 6.90
N ASN A 22 13.77 -5.16 6.74
CA ASN A 22 12.42 -5.73 6.68
C ASN A 22 11.53 -5.01 5.66
N GLU A 23 12.09 -4.77 4.46
CA GLU A 23 11.48 -3.94 3.44
C GLU A 23 11.32 -4.67 2.11
N ILE A 24 10.22 -4.40 1.43
CA ILE A 24 9.95 -4.84 0.07
C ILE A 24 9.65 -3.61 -0.76
N THR A 25 10.40 -3.41 -1.85
CA THR A 25 10.14 -2.36 -2.83
C THR A 25 9.77 -2.99 -4.17
N GLY A 26 9.15 -2.21 -5.03
CA GLY A 26 8.87 -2.69 -6.36
C GLY A 26 8.13 -1.70 -7.24
N SER A 27 7.79 -2.19 -8.42
CA SER A 27 6.97 -1.45 -9.36
C SER A 27 6.04 -2.36 -10.15
N ILE A 28 4.93 -1.79 -10.61
CA ILE A 28 4.03 -2.41 -11.57
C ILE A 28 3.60 -1.38 -12.61
N LEU A 29 3.77 -1.71 -13.89
CA LEU A 29 3.19 -0.95 -14.99
C LEU A 29 1.73 -1.35 -15.16
N PHE A 30 0.81 -0.42 -14.86
CA PHE A 30 -0.62 -0.62 -15.01
C PHE A 30 -1.17 0.00 -16.31
N GLU A 31 -1.76 -0.84 -17.14
CA GLU A 31 -2.43 -0.45 -18.39
C GLU A 31 -3.95 -0.72 -18.31
N GLY A 32 -4.69 0.24 -17.75
CA GLY A 32 -6.16 0.28 -17.76
C GLY A 32 -6.71 1.09 -18.95
N PRO A 33 -8.05 1.08 -19.16
CA PRO A 33 -8.69 1.78 -20.28
C PRO A 33 -8.30 3.27 -20.40
N PHE A 34 -8.08 3.93 -19.26
CA PHE A 34 -7.68 5.34 -19.20
C PHE A 34 -6.16 5.55 -19.31
N SER A 35 -5.32 4.66 -18.77
CA SER A 35 -3.85 4.81 -18.84
C SER A 35 -3.24 4.29 -20.15
N LYS A 36 -3.93 3.39 -20.85
CA LYS A 36 -3.47 2.81 -22.12
C LYS A 36 -3.26 3.85 -23.22
N LEU A 37 -4.03 4.94 -23.20
CA LEU A 37 -3.90 6.04 -24.17
C LEU A 37 -2.57 6.80 -24.03
N SER A 38 -1.87 6.64 -22.90
CA SER A 38 -0.62 7.33 -22.59
C SER A 38 0.56 6.36 -22.36
N GLY A 39 0.41 5.09 -22.71
CA GLY A 39 1.47 4.08 -22.54
C GLY A 39 1.53 3.43 -21.15
N GLY A 40 0.45 3.55 -20.35
CA GLY A 40 0.37 2.99 -19.00
C GLY A 40 0.86 3.97 -17.91
N VAL A 41 0.70 3.55 -16.65
CA VAL A 41 1.21 4.28 -15.49
C VAL A 41 2.00 3.31 -14.62
N THR A 42 3.27 3.60 -14.39
CA THR A 42 4.08 2.85 -13.44
C THR A 42 3.73 3.29 -12.03
N THR A 43 3.35 2.33 -11.19
CA THR A 43 3.17 2.53 -9.76
C THR A 43 4.36 1.90 -9.05
N TYR A 44 5.10 2.70 -8.30
CA TYR A 44 6.16 2.27 -7.40
C TYR A 44 5.59 2.10 -6.00
N PHE A 45 6.10 1.14 -5.25
CA PHE A 45 5.65 0.89 -3.88
C PHE A 45 6.81 0.58 -2.94
N VAL A 46 6.58 0.86 -1.67
CA VAL A 46 7.45 0.48 -0.54
C VAL A 46 6.55 -0.16 0.51
N ILE A 47 6.99 -1.29 1.06
CA ILE A 47 6.35 -2.00 2.16
C ILE A 47 7.39 -2.26 3.23
N THR A 48 7.20 -1.74 4.43
CA THR A 48 8.10 -1.95 5.57
C THR A 48 7.37 -2.74 6.66
N PHE A 49 8.00 -3.78 7.17
CA PHE A 49 7.47 -4.66 8.20
C PHE A 49 8.25 -4.43 9.50
N THR A 50 7.55 -4.57 10.62
CA THR A 50 8.22 -4.60 11.94
C THR A 50 9.09 -5.84 12.11
N ASN A 51 8.66 -7.00 11.60
CA ASN A 51 9.43 -8.24 11.64
C ASN A 51 8.91 -9.30 10.65
N TRP A 52 9.80 -10.21 10.25
CA TRP A 52 9.48 -11.49 9.58
C TRP A 52 10.56 -12.53 9.91
N THR A 53 10.29 -13.82 9.72
CA THR A 53 11.26 -14.91 9.96
C THR A 53 11.90 -15.44 8.69
N ASN A 54 11.17 -15.40 7.58
CA ASN A 54 11.64 -15.88 6.29
C ASN A 54 10.98 -15.10 5.17
N PHE A 55 11.52 -15.22 3.96
CA PHE A 55 11.01 -14.53 2.80
C PHE A 55 11.36 -15.28 1.53
N GLY A 56 10.75 -14.83 0.44
CA GLY A 56 11.17 -15.19 -0.89
C GLY A 56 10.33 -14.47 -1.92
N VAL A 57 10.62 -14.77 -3.17
CA VAL A 57 9.86 -14.28 -4.32
C VAL A 57 9.10 -15.42 -4.97
N TRP A 58 8.15 -15.08 -5.81
CA TRP A 58 7.47 -16.03 -6.68
C TRP A 58 7.26 -15.44 -8.06
N THR A 59 7.31 -16.29 -9.07
CA THR A 59 6.99 -15.95 -10.47
C THR A 59 6.32 -17.13 -11.13
N ASN A 60 5.20 -16.89 -11.81
CA ASN A 60 4.39 -17.90 -12.48
C ASN A 60 4.02 -19.10 -11.59
N GLY A 61 3.72 -18.85 -10.32
CA GLY A 61 3.35 -19.89 -9.34
C GLY A 61 4.51 -20.68 -8.75
N HIS A 62 5.76 -20.39 -9.15
CA HIS A 62 6.95 -21.01 -8.59
C HIS A 62 7.52 -20.15 -7.46
N LEU A 63 7.67 -20.75 -6.26
CA LEU A 63 8.28 -20.10 -5.10
C LEU A 63 9.80 -20.26 -5.14
N ALA A 64 10.53 -19.18 -4.88
CA ALA A 64 11.97 -19.15 -4.72
C ALA A 64 12.31 -18.57 -3.34
N GLN A 65 12.49 -19.46 -2.36
CA GLN A 65 12.81 -19.09 -0.98
C GLN A 65 14.21 -18.48 -0.86
N GLY A 66 14.32 -17.41 -0.05
CA GLY A 66 15.57 -16.68 0.19
C GLY A 66 16.07 -15.84 -0.99
N GLN A 67 15.44 -15.92 -2.16
CA GLN A 67 15.69 -15.00 -3.27
C GLN A 67 15.05 -13.65 -2.97
N THR A 68 15.74 -12.57 -3.30
CA THR A 68 15.33 -11.20 -2.96
C THR A 68 14.67 -10.46 -4.12
N THR A 69 15.00 -10.82 -5.35
CA THR A 69 14.50 -10.11 -6.54
C THR A 69 13.71 -11.01 -7.46
N THR A 70 12.69 -10.44 -8.07
CA THR A 70 12.03 -11.05 -9.22
C THR A 70 11.41 -10.00 -10.12
N ASP A 71 11.24 -10.37 -11.38
CA ASP A 71 10.59 -9.55 -12.38
C ASP A 71 9.68 -10.40 -13.28
N GLY A 72 8.84 -9.71 -14.04
CA GLY A 72 7.97 -10.32 -15.05
C GLY A 72 6.55 -10.57 -14.57
N CYS A 73 5.68 -10.91 -15.50
CA CYS A 73 4.25 -11.06 -15.23
C CYS A 73 3.98 -12.12 -14.16
N SER A 74 2.93 -11.92 -13.36
CA SER A 74 2.55 -12.89 -12.33
C SER A 74 3.71 -13.20 -11.40
N SER A 75 4.33 -12.14 -10.87
CA SER A 75 5.41 -12.19 -9.90
C SER A 75 5.07 -11.41 -8.63
N GLY A 76 5.78 -11.70 -7.54
CA GLY A 76 5.62 -11.02 -6.26
C GLY A 76 6.61 -11.50 -5.21
N ALA A 77 6.45 -11.00 -3.99
CA ALA A 77 7.17 -11.47 -2.81
C ALA A 77 6.23 -12.09 -1.77
N TYR A 78 6.81 -12.88 -0.88
CA TYR A 78 6.17 -13.39 0.32
C TYR A 78 7.12 -13.26 1.50
N VAL A 79 6.53 -13.16 2.69
CA VAL A 79 7.22 -13.21 3.97
C VAL A 79 6.53 -14.24 4.86
N ILE A 80 7.27 -14.84 5.78
CA ILE A 80 6.76 -15.69 6.84
C ILE A 80 6.79 -14.88 8.13
N LEU A 81 5.65 -14.77 8.78
CA LEU A 81 5.55 -14.04 10.05
C LEU A 81 5.99 -14.94 11.21
N PRO A 82 6.52 -14.37 12.31
CA PRO A 82 6.87 -15.15 13.49
C PRO A 82 5.62 -15.72 14.17
N ASP A 83 5.64 -17.02 14.51
CA ASP A 83 4.53 -17.70 15.19
C ASP A 83 4.33 -17.22 16.65
N ASP A 84 5.37 -16.63 17.24
CA ASP A 84 5.40 -16.12 18.61
C ASP A 84 4.98 -14.65 18.72
N GLN A 85 4.75 -13.97 17.59
CA GLN A 85 4.27 -12.59 17.58
C GLN A 85 2.75 -12.52 17.39
N GLN A 86 2.09 -11.86 18.35
CA GLN A 86 0.64 -11.63 18.28
C GLN A 86 0.25 -10.65 17.16
N GLN A 87 1.15 -9.74 16.78
CA GLN A 87 0.90 -8.72 15.78
C GLN A 87 2.18 -8.35 15.04
N VAL A 88 2.07 -8.16 13.72
CA VAL A 88 3.09 -7.54 12.87
C VAL A 88 2.48 -6.29 12.26
N THR A 89 3.12 -5.13 12.48
CA THR A 89 2.75 -3.89 11.79
C THR A 89 3.43 -3.84 10.43
N VAL A 90 2.65 -3.45 9.42
CA VAL A 90 3.09 -3.26 8.04
C VAL A 90 2.73 -1.85 7.59
N TYR A 91 3.72 -1.13 7.08
CA TYR A 91 3.59 0.20 6.52
C TYR A 91 3.68 0.10 5.00
N VAL A 92 2.77 0.76 4.27
CA VAL A 92 2.72 0.70 2.80
C VAL A 92 2.52 2.11 2.25
N ASP A 93 3.30 2.47 1.24
CA ASP A 93 3.02 3.66 0.43
C ASP A 93 3.33 3.40 -1.04
N ILE A 94 2.80 4.26 -1.89
CA ILE A 94 2.95 4.22 -3.34
C ILE A 94 3.40 5.58 -3.88
N SER A 95 3.97 5.55 -5.09
CA SER A 95 4.27 6.74 -5.86
C SER A 95 4.13 6.46 -7.34
N PHE A 96 3.76 7.48 -8.11
CA PHE A 96 3.80 7.45 -9.57
C PHE A 96 5.09 8.03 -10.15
N ILE A 97 6.04 8.41 -9.28
CA ILE A 97 7.29 9.08 -9.67
C ILE A 97 8.47 8.11 -9.57
N SER A 98 8.71 7.54 -8.39
CA SER A 98 9.85 6.65 -8.12
C SER A 98 9.69 5.91 -6.79
N ILE A 99 10.57 4.92 -6.54
CA ILE A 99 10.70 4.24 -5.25
C ILE A 99 11.13 5.23 -4.16
N GLU A 100 12.15 6.07 -4.40
CA GLU A 100 12.53 7.15 -3.47
C GLU A 100 11.35 8.04 -3.05
N GLN A 101 10.48 8.41 -4.00
CA GLN A 101 9.33 9.23 -3.67
C GLN A 101 8.29 8.43 -2.84
N ALA A 102 8.14 7.12 -3.06
CA ALA A 102 7.30 6.28 -2.22
C ALA A 102 7.86 6.20 -0.77
N HIS A 103 9.17 6.16 -0.57
CA HIS A 103 9.77 6.27 0.78
C HIS A 103 9.46 7.61 1.45
N ILE A 104 9.61 8.71 0.72
CA ILE A 104 9.31 10.06 1.24
C ILE A 104 7.84 10.14 1.64
N ASN A 105 6.94 9.64 0.79
CA ASN A 105 5.51 9.59 1.07
C ASN A 105 5.24 8.78 2.34
N LEU A 106 5.83 7.59 2.45
CA LEU A 106 5.63 6.70 3.59
C LEU A 106 6.04 7.40 4.90
N GLN A 107 7.22 8.02 4.90
CA GLN A 107 7.73 8.73 6.06
C GLN A 107 6.85 9.93 6.44
N VAL A 108 6.41 10.73 5.47
CA VAL A 108 5.61 11.94 5.72
C VAL A 108 4.18 11.61 6.14
N GLN A 109 3.58 10.56 5.57
CA GLN A 109 2.17 10.21 5.82
C GLN A 109 1.98 9.42 7.10
N THR A 110 2.94 8.56 7.45
CA THR A 110 2.81 7.66 8.59
C THR A 110 3.67 8.07 9.77
N GLU A 111 4.81 8.74 9.53
CA GLU A 111 5.88 8.98 10.51
C GLU A 111 6.30 7.71 11.29
N LEU A 112 5.99 6.52 10.75
CA LEU A 112 6.09 5.22 11.42
C LEU A 112 5.39 5.18 12.80
N GLN A 113 4.29 5.93 12.94
CA GLN A 113 3.42 5.91 14.11
C GLN A 113 2.65 4.59 14.23
N LEU A 114 2.27 4.24 15.45
CA LEU A 114 1.46 3.05 15.71
C LEU A 114 0.13 3.09 14.95
N PHE A 115 -0.35 1.92 14.56
CA PHE A 115 -1.60 1.75 13.81
C PHE A 115 -2.77 2.52 14.43
N ASP A 116 -2.96 2.43 15.75
CA ASP A 116 -4.07 3.10 16.43
C ASP A 116 -3.95 4.63 16.38
N CYS A 117 -2.74 5.19 16.44
CA CYS A 117 -2.51 6.62 16.30
C CYS A 117 -2.91 7.11 14.90
N ILE A 118 -2.50 6.38 13.85
CA ILE A 118 -2.88 6.70 12.47
C ILE A 118 -4.39 6.57 12.29
N ARG A 119 -5.02 5.53 12.86
CA ARG A 119 -6.47 5.33 12.81
C ARG A 119 -7.20 6.53 13.43
N GLU A 120 -6.81 6.95 14.62
CA GLU A 120 -7.43 8.08 15.32
C GLU A 120 -7.24 9.38 14.56
N LEU A 121 -6.03 9.64 14.03
CA LEU A 121 -5.75 10.82 13.20
C LEU A 121 -6.65 10.86 11.96
N VAL A 122 -6.80 9.73 11.27
CA VAL A 122 -7.64 9.62 10.07
C VAL A 122 -9.12 9.81 10.43
N GLN A 123 -9.59 9.21 11.53
CA GLN A 123 -10.96 9.39 12.01
C GLN A 123 -11.27 10.87 12.32
N GLN A 124 -10.35 11.57 12.99
CA GLN A 124 -10.50 13.00 13.28
C GLN A 124 -10.53 13.84 11.99
N LYS A 125 -9.61 13.58 11.04
CA LYS A 125 -9.60 14.28 9.74
C LYS A 125 -10.92 14.11 9.00
N TRP A 126 -11.45 12.88 8.93
CA TRP A 126 -12.74 12.62 8.31
C TRP A 126 -13.89 13.31 9.04
N SER A 127 -13.93 13.23 10.37
CA SER A 127 -14.96 13.88 11.17
C SER A 127 -14.98 15.39 10.91
N ASN A 128 -13.80 16.03 10.83
CA ASN A 128 -13.68 17.45 10.55
C ASN A 128 -14.23 17.80 9.15
N GLU A 129 -13.85 17.05 8.12
CA GLU A 129 -14.34 17.32 6.75
C GLU A 129 -15.84 17.07 6.59
N ILE A 130 -16.36 15.99 7.19
CA ILE A 130 -17.78 15.64 7.11
C ILE A 130 -18.62 16.65 7.89
N SER A 131 -18.16 17.11 9.06
CA SER A 131 -18.88 18.07 9.90
C SER A 131 -19.13 19.43 9.24
N ARG A 132 -18.47 19.72 8.11
CA ARG A 132 -18.72 20.92 7.29
C ARG A 132 -20.13 20.95 6.71
N PHE A 133 -20.79 19.79 6.61
CA PHE A 133 -22.15 19.65 6.11
C PHE A 133 -22.99 18.87 7.12
N GLU A 134 -23.88 19.58 7.82
CA GLU A 134 -24.82 18.97 8.74
C GLU A 134 -26.15 18.71 8.02
N VAL A 135 -26.56 17.44 7.97
CA VAL A 135 -27.86 17.05 7.40
C VAL A 135 -28.83 16.78 8.54
N CYS A 136 -29.80 17.66 8.70
CA CYS A 136 -30.88 17.50 9.68
C CYS A 136 -32.20 17.23 8.95
N SER A 137 -32.89 16.14 9.30
CA SER A 137 -34.26 15.89 8.83
C SER A 137 -35.29 16.80 9.48
N VAL A 138 -34.93 17.41 10.62
CA VAL A 138 -35.66 18.51 11.26
C VAL A 138 -34.63 19.52 11.77
N CYS A 139 -34.44 20.62 11.05
CA CYS A 139 -33.72 21.77 11.59
C CYS A 139 -34.64 22.45 12.61
N LEU A 140 -34.53 22.12 13.89
CA LEU A 140 -35.00 23.05 14.92
C LEU A 140 -34.21 24.34 14.72
N GLY A 141 -34.89 25.39 14.28
CA GLY A 141 -34.28 26.68 13.99
C GLY A 141 -33.38 27.09 15.14
N LYS A 142 -32.14 27.48 14.84
CA LYS A 142 -31.30 28.17 15.81
C LYS A 142 -32.08 29.40 16.27
N ASN A 143 -32.68 29.32 17.47
CA ASN A 143 -33.22 30.49 18.13
C ASN A 143 -32.03 31.39 18.46
N ASN A 144 -31.85 32.41 17.63
CA ASN A 144 -31.24 33.66 18.07
C ASN A 144 -32.02 34.14 19.30
N HIS A 145 -31.35 34.32 20.44
CA HIS A 145 -31.61 35.20 21.59
C HIS A 145 -30.66 34.68 22.70
N GLN A 146 -29.75 35.44 23.30
CA GLN A 146 -29.69 36.88 23.59
C GLN A 146 -28.25 37.26 23.91
#